data_AF-A0A3P5DJX6-F1
#
_entry.id   AF-A0A3P5DJX6-F1
#
_cell.length_a   1.000
_cell.length_b   1.000
_cell.length_c   1.000
_cell.angle_alpha   90.00
_cell.angle_beta   90.00
_cell.angle_gamma   90.00
#
_symmetry.space_group_name_H-M   'P 1'
#
loop_
_entity.id
_entity.type
_entity.pdbx_description
1 polymer ?
#
loop_
_entity_poly.entity_id
_entity_poly.type
_entity_poly.pdbx_seq_one_letter_code
_entity_poly.pdbx_strand_id
1 'polypeptide(L)'
;MMLVGQAGVRAANDGNFPKVYGEVDSNGIPKKGLLLAAVKMTALMILITLMNSAGGKASDLFGELTGIAVLLTMLPYFYSCVDLIRFEGVNIRNFVSLICSVLGCVFCFIALMGASSFELAGTFIVSLIILMFYARKMHERQSHSMDNHTASNAH
;
A
#
# COMPACT_ATOMS: atom_id res chain seq x y z
N MET A 1 4.08 15.57 -1.14
CA MET A 1 3.59 14.25 -0.69
C MET A 1 2.68 14.38 0.54
N MET A 2 1.47 14.92 0.38
CA MET A 2 0.45 14.87 1.46
C MET A 2 -0.32 13.56 1.45
N LEU A 3 -0.55 12.97 0.26
CA LEU A 3 -1.36 11.76 0.08
C LEU A 3 -0.82 10.57 0.89
N VAL A 4 0.49 10.28 0.82
CA VAL A 4 1.12 9.15 1.54
C VAL A 4 1.12 9.37 3.06
N GLY A 5 1.31 10.61 3.52
CA GLY A 5 1.25 10.96 4.94
C GLY A 5 -0.16 10.78 5.50
N GLN A 6 -1.17 11.29 4.81
CA GLN A 6 -2.57 11.18 5.22
C GLN A 6 -3.10 9.74 5.10
N ALA A 7 -2.66 8.98 4.09
CA ALA A 7 -2.95 7.54 4.01
C ALA A 7 -2.36 6.78 5.20
N GLY A 8 -1.13 7.12 5.62
CA GLY A 8 -0.50 6.59 6.82
C GLY A 8 -1.25 6.94 8.11
N VAL A 9 -1.76 8.17 8.23
CA VAL A 9 -2.58 8.61 9.37
C VAL A 9 -3.88 7.80 9.44
N ARG A 10 -4.59 7.67 8.31
CA ARG A 10 -5.81 6.86 8.25
C ARG A 10 -5.52 5.40 8.61
N ALA A 11 -4.47 4.81 8.03
CA ALA A 11 -4.08 3.44 8.36
C ALA A 11 -3.67 3.28 9.84
N ALA A 12 -3.10 4.29 10.49
CA ALA A 12 -2.77 4.28 11.91
C ALA A 12 -4.02 4.45 12.79
N ASN A 13 -4.98 5.28 12.38
CA ASN A 13 -6.27 5.45 13.05
C ASN A 13 -7.14 4.20 12.94
N ASP A 14 -7.11 3.53 11.79
CA ASP A 14 -7.72 2.20 11.59
C ASP A 14 -7.00 1.11 12.38
N GLY A 15 -5.93 1.47 13.11
CA GLY A 15 -5.09 0.61 13.91
C GLY A 15 -4.20 -0.32 13.10
N ASN A 16 -4.17 -0.21 11.76
CA ASN A 16 -3.35 -1.04 10.86
C ASN A 16 -1.86 -0.66 10.89
N PHE A 17 -1.53 0.60 11.19
CA PHE A 17 -0.16 1.12 11.32
C PHE A 17 0.20 1.53 12.76
N PRO A 18 1.50 1.66 13.09
CA PRO A 18 1.95 2.14 14.41
C PRO A 18 1.41 3.54 14.73
N LYS A 19 1.07 3.78 16.00
CA LYS A 19 0.46 5.06 16.47
C LYS A 19 1.28 6.30 16.10
N VAL A 20 2.61 6.19 15.98
CA VAL A 20 3.50 7.30 15.59
C VAL A 20 3.17 7.88 14.21
N TYR A 21 2.57 7.10 13.31
CA TYR A 21 2.12 7.55 11.99
C TYR A 21 0.75 8.24 12.01
N GLY A 22 -0.03 8.05 13.07
CA GLY A 22 -1.34 8.67 13.28
C GLY A 22 -1.30 10.03 13.96
N GLU A 23 -0.16 10.41 14.54
CA GLU A 23 -0.01 11.67 15.24
C GLU A 23 0.07 12.86 14.26
N VAL A 24 -0.93 13.74 14.35
CA VAL A 24 -1.03 14.99 13.59
C VAL A 24 -0.80 16.20 14.49
N ASP A 25 -0.25 17.27 13.91
CA ASP A 25 -0.08 18.56 14.60
C ASP A 25 -1.39 19.35 14.67
N SER A 26 -1.39 20.48 15.38
CA SER A 26 -2.56 21.39 15.48
C SER A 26 -3.10 21.86 14.12
N ASN A 27 -2.28 21.83 13.08
CA ASN A 27 -2.66 22.19 11.71
C ASN A 27 -3.11 20.96 10.87
N GLY A 28 -3.31 19.79 11.48
CA GLY A 28 -3.71 18.55 10.80
C GLY A 28 -2.61 17.87 9.98
N ILE A 29 -1.34 18.27 10.17
CA ILE A 29 -0.19 17.80 9.39
C ILE A 29 0.51 16.64 10.15
N PRO A 30 0.73 15.47 9.52
CA PRO A 30 1.43 14.35 10.15
C PRO A 30 2.95 14.55 10.17
N LYS A 31 3.42 15.45 11.03
CA LYS A 31 4.83 15.83 11.15
C LYS A 31 5.77 14.65 11.45
N LYS A 32 5.37 13.75 12.35
CA LYS A 32 6.18 12.57 12.73
C LYS A 32 6.23 11.54 11.60
N GLY A 33 5.09 11.27 10.96
CA GLY A 33 5.02 10.40 9.79
C GLY A 33 5.85 10.94 8.61
N LEU A 34 5.80 12.25 8.37
CA LEU A 34 6.59 12.91 7.32
C LEU A 34 8.09 12.86 7.61
N LEU A 35 8.49 13.07 8.87
CA LEU A 35 9.89 12.96 9.29
C LEU A 35 10.42 11.52 9.13
N LEU A 36 9.65 10.51 9.59
CA LEU A 36 10.02 9.10 9.37
C LEU A 36 10.14 8.78 7.88
N ALA A 37 9.22 9.29 7.07
CA ALA A 37 9.24 9.10 5.63
C ALA A 37 10.47 9.73 4.96
N ALA A 38 10.89 10.91 5.41
CA ALA A 38 12.10 11.56 4.93
C ALA A 38 13.34 10.73 5.30
N VAL A 39 13.45 10.29 6.55
CA VAL A 39 14.57 9.48 7.04
C VAL A 39 14.71 8.18 6.25
N LYS A 40 13.62 7.43 5.99
CA LYS A 40 13.70 6.19 5.20
C LYS A 40 14.16 6.44 3.76
N MET A 41 13.74 7.55 3.13
CA MET A 41 14.15 7.87 1.76
C MET A 41 15.65 8.20 1.71
N THR A 42 16.14 8.98 2.67
CA THR A 42 17.57 9.29 2.78
C THR A 42 18.39 8.04 3.08
N ALA A 43 17.93 7.18 4.00
CA ALA A 43 18.60 5.93 4.34
C ALA A 43 18.70 4.99 3.13
N LEU A 44 17.61 4.86 2.36
CA LEU A 44 17.59 4.05 1.14
C LEU A 44 18.56 4.59 0.08
N MET A 45 18.64 5.91 -0.10
CA MET A 45 19.60 6.53 -1.01
C MET A 45 21.05 6.27 -0.60
N ILE A 46 21.36 6.39 0.71
CA ILE A 46 22.69 6.09 1.25
C ILE A 46 23.03 4.61 1.02
N LEU A 47 22.10 3.70 1.29
CA LEU A 47 22.30 2.26 1.11
C LEU A 47 22.60 1.90 -0.34
N ILE A 48 21.82 2.43 -1.30
CA ILE A 48 22.07 2.23 -2.74
C ILE A 48 23.45 2.78 -3.13
N THR A 49 23.82 3.95 -2.60
CA THR A 49 25.11 4.59 -2.88
C THR A 49 26.29 3.76 -2.34
N LEU A 50 26.14 3.16 -1.16
CA LEU A 50 27.16 2.27 -0.58
C LEU A 50 27.28 0.96 -1.36
N MET A 51 26.17 0.36 -1.78
CA MET A 51 26.18 -0.85 -2.63
C MET A 51 26.81 -0.58 -4.01
N ASN A 52 26.66 0.64 -4.54
CA ASN A 52 27.34 1.09 -5.77
C ASN A 52 28.87 1.03 -5.64
N SER A 53 29.40 1.40 -4.46
CA SER A 53 30.84 1.40 -4.19
C SER A 53 31.48 0.01 -4.17
N ALA A 54 30.66 -1.07 -4.16
CA ALA A 54 31.10 -2.46 -4.22
C ALA A 54 31.08 -3.07 -5.63
N GLY A 55 30.81 -2.28 -6.68
CA GLY A 55 30.97 -2.67 -8.09
C GLY A 55 29.69 -2.93 -8.89
N GLY A 56 28.50 -2.64 -8.34
CA GLY A 56 27.24 -2.68 -9.08
C GLY A 56 26.81 -1.29 -9.57
N LYS A 57 26.12 -1.17 -10.71
CA LYS A 57 25.60 0.12 -11.20
C LYS A 57 24.38 0.55 -10.38
N ALA A 58 24.50 1.58 -9.54
CA ALA A 58 23.37 2.11 -8.75
C ALA A 58 22.12 2.46 -9.57
N SER A 59 22.30 2.88 -10.82
CA SER A 59 21.20 3.21 -11.73
C SER A 59 20.27 2.03 -11.98
N ASP A 60 20.85 0.83 -12.12
CA ASP A 60 20.10 -0.38 -12.48
C ASP A 60 19.31 -0.87 -11.27
N LEU A 61 19.93 -0.87 -10.07
CA LEU A 61 19.26 -1.21 -8.82
C LEU A 61 18.14 -0.23 -8.48
N PHE A 62 18.36 1.07 -8.68
CA PHE A 62 17.32 2.07 -8.46
C PHE A 62 16.17 1.91 -9.47
N GLY A 63 16.49 1.62 -10.73
CA GLY A 63 15.50 1.33 -11.77
C GLY A 63 14.63 0.13 -11.41
N GLU A 64 15.24 -0.97 -11.00
CA GLU A 64 14.55 -2.20 -10.59
C GLU A 64 13.68 -2.00 -9.35
N LEU A 65 14.18 -1.30 -8.32
CA LEU A 65 13.39 -0.94 -7.14
C LEU A 65 12.21 -0.04 -7.50
N THR A 66 12.40 0.89 -8.44
CA THR A 66 11.33 1.75 -8.94
C THR A 66 10.29 0.93 -9.69
N GLY A 67 10.71 -0.02 -10.53
CA GLY A 67 9.83 -0.97 -11.22
C GLY A 67 8.95 -1.76 -10.24
N ILE A 68 9.57 -2.37 -9.23
CA ILE A 68 8.86 -3.08 -8.14
C ILE A 68 7.88 -2.15 -7.43
N ALA A 69 8.30 -0.93 -7.07
CA ALA A 69 7.44 0.03 -6.38
C ALA A 69 6.24 0.46 -7.24
N VAL A 70 6.44 0.71 -8.53
CA VAL A 70 5.37 1.08 -9.47
C VAL A 70 4.37 -0.07 -9.59
N LEU A 71 4.84 -1.30 -9.82
CA LEU A 71 3.97 -2.47 -9.90
C LEU A 71 3.21 -2.72 -8.58
N LEU A 72 3.84 -2.50 -7.43
CA LEU A 72 3.17 -2.59 -6.13
C LEU A 72 2.06 -1.54 -5.99
N THR A 73 2.19 -0.35 -6.60
CA THR A 73 1.13 0.66 -6.65
C THR A 73 0.04 0.36 -7.68
N MET A 74 0.27 -0.53 -8.65
CA MET A 74 -0.77 -0.96 -9.59
C MET A 74 -1.83 -1.84 -8.94
N LEU A 75 -1.48 -2.64 -7.92
CA LEU A 75 -2.44 -3.46 -7.17
C LEU A 75 -3.56 -2.65 -6.50
N PRO A 76 -3.28 -1.58 -5.71
CA PRO A 76 -4.34 -0.76 -5.14
C PRO A 76 -5.15 0.00 -6.20
N TYR A 77 -4.56 0.34 -7.36
CA TYR A 77 -5.33 0.89 -8.48
C TYR A 77 -6.28 -0.13 -9.08
N PHE A 78 -5.82 -1.37 -9.31
CA PHE A 78 -6.68 -2.45 -9.76
C PHE A 78 -7.85 -2.69 -8.79
N TYR A 79 -7.57 -2.72 -7.47
CA TYR A 79 -8.61 -2.83 -6.45
C TYR A 79 -9.62 -1.69 -6.54
N SER A 80 -9.15 -0.45 -6.72
CA SER A 80 -10.03 0.72 -6.84
C SER A 80 -10.91 0.67 -8.10
N CYS A 81 -10.38 0.18 -9.23
CA CYS A 81 -11.16 -0.01 -10.46
C CYS A 81 -12.25 -1.08 -10.28
N VAL A 82 -11.92 -2.19 -9.60
CA VAL A 82 -12.88 -3.26 -9.30
C VAL A 82 -13.96 -2.78 -8.33
N ASP A 83 -13.59 -2.02 -7.30
CA ASP A 83 -14.53 -1.43 -6.34
C ASP A 83 -15.49 -0.45 -7.02
N LEU A 84 -15.00 0.35 -7.97
CA LEU A 84 -15.85 1.26 -8.75
C LEU A 84 -16.86 0.48 -9.61
N ILE A 85 -16.44 -0.61 -10.26
CA ILE A 85 -17.35 -1.50 -10.99
C ILE A 85 -18.41 -2.12 -10.07
N ARG A 86 -18.02 -2.49 -8.84
CA ARG A 86 -18.90 -3.08 -7.83
C ARG A 86 -19.90 -2.07 -7.27
N PHE A 87 -19.45 -0.84 -7.00
CA PHE A 87 -20.23 0.21 -6.32
C PHE A 87 -21.16 0.95 -7.28
N GLU A 88 -20.72 1.23 -8.50
CA GLU A 88 -21.48 2.01 -9.49
C GLU A 88 -22.64 1.20 -10.09
N GLY A 89 -22.50 -0.13 -10.20
CA GLY A 89 -23.48 -1.00 -10.85
C GLY A 89 -23.77 -0.61 -12.30
N VAL A 90 -24.62 -1.37 -13.01
CA VAL A 90 -25.03 -1.04 -14.39
C VAL A 90 -26.09 0.07 -14.36
N ASN A 91 -25.70 1.27 -13.90
CA ASN A 91 -26.58 2.44 -13.93
C ASN A 91 -26.25 3.31 -15.16
N ILE A 92 -27.27 3.62 -15.97
CA ILE A 92 -27.11 4.28 -17.29
C ILE A 92 -26.39 5.65 -17.21
N ARG A 93 -26.41 6.28 -16.04
CA ARG A 93 -25.87 7.63 -15.81
C ARG A 93 -24.35 7.66 -15.58
N ASN A 94 -23.75 6.51 -15.26
CA ASN A 94 -22.31 6.40 -14.98
C ASN A 94 -21.56 5.44 -15.92
N PHE A 95 -22.07 5.21 -17.13
CA PHE A 95 -21.39 4.41 -18.17
C PHE A 95 -19.95 4.86 -18.44
N VAL A 96 -19.67 6.17 -18.38
CA VAL A 96 -18.31 6.71 -18.57
C VAL A 96 -17.36 6.25 -17.47
N SER A 97 -17.83 6.25 -16.21
CA SER A 97 -17.04 5.76 -15.07
C SER A 97 -16.75 4.26 -15.22
N LEU A 98 -17.76 3.48 -15.61
CA LEU A 98 -17.63 2.04 -15.84
C LEU A 98 -16.64 1.72 -16.97
N ILE A 99 -16.69 2.44 -18.10
CA ILE A 99 -15.72 2.30 -19.19
C ILE A 99 -14.31 2.66 -18.70
N CYS A 100 -14.18 3.76 -17.94
CA CYS A 100 -12.90 4.19 -17.38
C CYS A 100 -12.31 3.12 -16.44
N SER A 101 -13.12 2.50 -15.58
CA SER A 101 -12.68 1.39 -14.71
C SER A 101 -12.23 0.16 -15.51
N VAL A 102 -12.95 -0.21 -16.56
CA VAL A 102 -12.57 -1.34 -17.43
C VAL A 102 -11.24 -1.07 -18.14
N LEU A 103 -11.06 0.13 -18.70
CA LEU A 103 -9.79 0.54 -19.30
C LEU A 103 -8.65 0.56 -18.28
N GLY A 104 -8.90 1.03 -17.06
CA GLY A 104 -7.95 0.97 -15.95
C GLY A 104 -7.54 -0.46 -15.58
N CYS A 105 -8.49 -1.39 -15.50
CA CYS A 105 -8.20 -2.81 -15.28
C CYS A 105 -7.32 -3.39 -16.39
N VAL A 106 -7.62 -3.11 -17.66
CA VAL A 106 -6.82 -3.57 -18.81
C VAL A 106 -5.41 -3.00 -18.75
N PHE A 107 -5.26 -1.72 -18.42
CA PHE A 107 -3.95 -1.09 -18.25
C PHE A 107 -3.12 -1.77 -17.15
N CYS A 108 -3.72 -2.09 -16.00
CA CYS A 108 -3.03 -2.83 -14.93
C CYS A 108 -2.56 -4.21 -15.40
N PHE A 109 -3.36 -4.94 -16.19
CA PHE A 109 -2.95 -6.23 -16.74
C PHE A 109 -1.77 -6.11 -17.72
N ILE A 110 -1.80 -5.11 -18.61
CA ILE A 110 -0.70 -4.86 -19.55
C ILE A 110 0.59 -4.52 -18.78
N ALA A 111 0.50 -3.70 -17.73
CA ALA A 111 1.65 -3.37 -16.89
C ALA A 111 2.26 -4.60 -16.20
N LEU A 112 1.41 -5.52 -15.71
CA LEU A 112 1.86 -6.79 -15.12
C LEU A 112 2.46 -7.75 -16.17
N MET A 113 1.91 -7.79 -17.38
CA MET A 113 2.47 -8.59 -18.47
C MET A 113 3.82 -8.06 -18.99
N GLY A 114 4.04 -6.74 -18.92
CA GLY A 114 5.29 -6.10 -19.34
C GLY A 114 6.41 -6.12 -18.29
N ALA A 115 6.11 -6.55 -17.06
CA ALA A 115 7.08 -6.59 -15.97
C ALA A 115 8.11 -7.71 -16.15
N SER A 116 9.35 -7.47 -15.71
CA SER A 116 10.36 -8.52 -15.67
C SER A 116 10.04 -9.55 -14.58
N SER A 117 10.49 -10.80 -14.75
CA SER A 117 10.20 -11.88 -13.79
C SER A 117 10.67 -11.56 -12.37
N PHE A 118 11.78 -10.83 -12.23
CA PHE A 118 12.30 -10.42 -10.93
C PHE A 118 11.43 -9.35 -10.27
N GLU A 119 11.06 -8.30 -11.00
CA GLU A 119 10.15 -7.26 -10.51
C GLU A 119 8.80 -7.85 -10.11
N LEU A 120 8.26 -8.74 -10.95
CA LEU A 120 6.99 -9.42 -10.70
C LEU A 120 7.08 -10.29 -9.43
N ALA A 121 8.12 -11.12 -9.29
CA ALA A 121 8.33 -11.93 -8.09
C ALA A 121 8.45 -11.06 -6.82
N GLY A 122 9.21 -9.97 -6.89
CA GLY A 122 9.34 -9.01 -5.80
C GLY A 122 7.99 -8.42 -5.37
N THR A 123 7.16 -8.02 -6.33
CA THR A 123 5.82 -7.46 -6.04
C THR A 123 4.89 -8.48 -5.39
N PHE A 124 4.88 -9.73 -5.86
CA PHE A 124 4.08 -10.80 -5.28
C PHE A 124 4.52 -11.14 -3.86
N ILE A 125 5.83 -11.29 -3.61
CA ILE A 125 6.37 -11.59 -2.28
C ILE A 125 5.96 -10.48 -1.30
N VAL A 126 6.16 -9.22 -1.68
CA VAL A 126 5.80 -8.08 -0.83
C VAL A 126 4.29 -8.02 -0.59
N SER A 127 3.48 -8.23 -1.63
CA SER A 127 2.01 -8.26 -1.51
C SER A 127 1.53 -9.37 -0.56
N LEU A 128 2.10 -10.58 -0.66
CA LEU A 128 1.78 -11.70 0.23
C LEU A 128 2.17 -11.43 1.68
N ILE A 129 3.34 -10.83 1.92
CA ILE A 129 3.77 -10.45 3.28
C ILE A 129 2.77 -9.44 3.87
N ILE A 130 2.39 -8.42 3.10
CA ILE A 130 1.40 -7.41 3.55
C ILE A 130 0.07 -8.09 3.88
N LEU A 131 -0.41 -9.00 3.01
CA LEU A 131 -1.65 -9.74 3.23
C LEU A 131 -1.57 -10.64 4.47
N MET A 132 -0.44 -11.32 4.70
CA MET A 132 -0.24 -12.19 5.87
C MET A 132 -0.25 -11.37 7.16
N PHE A 133 0.41 -10.21 7.19
CA PHE A 133 0.35 -9.29 8.33
C PHE A 133 -1.06 -8.76 8.56
N TYR A 134 -1.77 -8.40 7.49
CA TYR A 134 -3.14 -7.93 7.56
C TYR A 134 -4.11 -9.02 8.05
N ALA A 135 -3.98 -10.25 7.54
CA ALA A 135 -4.81 -11.39 7.92
C ALA A 135 -4.57 -11.81 9.38
N ARG A 136 -3.32 -11.85 9.83
CA ARG A 136 -3.00 -12.08 11.26
C ARG A 136 -3.66 -11.03 12.14
N LYS A 137 -3.56 -9.76 11.75
CA LYS A 137 -4.15 -8.64 12.50
C LYS A 137 -5.67 -8.64 12.51
N MET A 138 -6.30 -9.04 11.40
CA MET A 138 -7.74 -9.29 11.32
C MET A 138 -8.16 -10.40 12.30
N HIS A 139 -7.39 -11.49 12.36
CA HIS A 139 -7.63 -12.60 13.27
C HIS A 139 -7.53 -12.17 14.74
N GLU A 140 -6.51 -11.37 15.09
CA GLU A 140 -6.36 -10.81 16.45
C GLU A 140 -7.54 -9.91 16.84
N ARG A 141 -8.09 -9.10 15.91
CA ARG A 141 -9.28 -8.27 16.19
C ARG A 141 -10.53 -9.13 16.40
N GLN A 142 -10.66 -10.19 15.62
CA GLN A 142 -11.81 -11.09 15.68
C GLN A 142 -11.79 -11.95 16.95
N SER A 143 -10.62 -12.43 17.38
CA SER A 143 -10.45 -13.16 18.64
C SER A 143 -10.75 -12.27 19.85
N HIS A 144 -10.23 -11.04 19.88
CA HIS A 144 -10.45 -10.10 20.99
C HIS A 144 -11.92 -9.65 21.13
N SER A 145 -12.67 -9.63 20.02
CA SER A 145 -14.12 -9.34 20.04
C SER A 145 -14.96 -10.51 20.56
N MET A 146 -14.47 -11.75 20.41
CA MET A 146 -15.14 -12.96 20.91
C MET A 146 -14.97 -13.10 22.43
N ASP A 147 -13.78 -12.80 22.95
CA ASP A 147 -13.47 -12.87 24.39
C ASP A 147 -14.28 -11.82 25.19
N ASN A 148 -14.42 -10.60 24.67
CA ASN A 148 -15.22 -9.55 25.30
C ASN A 148 -16.73 -9.87 25.33
N HIS A 149 -17.27 -10.52 24.30
CA HIS A 149 -18.67 -10.95 24.30
C HIS A 149 -18.94 -12.09 25.29
N THR A 150 -17.96 -12.97 25.49
CA THR A 150 -18.06 -14.08 26.45
C THR A 150 -17.94 -13.58 27.89
N ALA A 151 -17.08 -12.59 28.14
CA ALA A 151 -16.97 -11.93 29.45
C ALA A 151 -18.19 -11.06 29.81
N SER A 152 -18.83 -10.41 28.83
CA SER A 152 -20.04 -9.59 29.06
C SER A 152 -21.31 -10.42 29.29
N ASN A 153 -21.34 -11.67 28.84
CA ASN A 153 -22.47 -12.59 29.07
C ASN A 153 -22.29 -13.46 30.33
N ALA A 154 -21.18 -13.30 31.05
CA ALA A 154 -20.87 -14.03 32.29
C ALA A 154 -21.14 -13.19 33.56
N HIS A 155 -21.79 -12.03 33.42
CA HIS A 155 -22.19 -11.14 34.51
C HIS A 155 -23.71 -10.93 34.51
#